data_AF-A0A947ND18-F1
#
_entry.id   AF-A0A947ND18-F1
#
_cell.length_a   1.000
_cell.length_b   1.000
_cell.length_c   1.000
_cell.angle_alpha   90.00
_cell.angle_beta   90.00
_cell.angle_gamma   90.00
#
_symmetry.space_group_name_H-M   'P 1'
#
loop_
_entity.id
_entity.type
_entity.pdbx_description
1 polymer ?
#
loop_
_entity_poly.entity_id
_entity_poly.type
_entity_poly.pdbx_seq_one_letter_code
_entity_poly.pdbx_strand_id
1 'polypeptide(L)'
;MEKHLLKLGLLSILVVSLLGCSASNGTNYKSNSENYVPEISSTAEPIVKKSTSGICHEDGSTYYDRTKNFTPYDSIDECLDSGGRLPKR
;
A
#
# COMPACT_ATOMS: atom_id res chain seq x y z
N MET A 1 17.35 -49.30 19.01
CA MET A 1 17.76 -48.65 20.27
C MET A 1 19.02 -47.84 20.01
N GLU A 2 18.90 -46.75 19.24
CA GLU A 2 20.05 -45.90 18.89
C GLU A 2 19.78 -44.51 19.43
N LYS A 3 20.06 -44.40 20.72
CA LYS A 3 20.04 -43.17 21.50
C LYS A 3 21.49 -42.69 21.52
N HIS A 4 21.86 -41.72 20.69
CA HIS A 4 23.04 -40.88 20.92
C HIS A 4 22.80 -39.56 20.15
N LEU A 5 22.16 -38.60 20.82
CA LEU A 5 22.83 -37.40 21.33
C LEU A 5 23.46 -36.61 20.16
N LEU A 6 22.81 -35.68 19.45
CA LEU A 6 22.12 -34.47 19.93
C LEU A 6 22.82 -33.83 21.14
N LYS A 7 23.96 -33.16 20.90
CA LYS A 7 24.50 -31.95 21.57
C LYS A 7 26.02 -31.96 21.50
N LEU A 8 26.58 -31.24 20.51
CA LEU A 8 27.73 -30.34 20.64
C LEU A 8 28.10 -29.83 19.23
N GLY A 9 27.31 -28.87 18.74
CA GLY A 9 27.57 -28.15 17.49
C GLY A 9 27.07 -26.72 17.62
N LEU A 10 27.30 -26.13 18.80
CA LEU A 10 26.77 -24.84 19.24
C LEU A 10 27.68 -23.67 18.82
N LEU A 11 28.32 -23.75 17.65
CA LEU A 11 29.39 -22.80 17.26
C LEU A 11 29.33 -22.31 15.81
N SER A 12 28.14 -22.05 15.26
CA SER A 12 27.98 -21.25 14.03
C SER A 12 27.08 -20.03 14.28
N ILE A 13 27.37 -19.37 15.40
CA ILE A 13 26.93 -18.01 15.71
C ILE A 13 27.61 -17.06 14.70
N LEU A 14 26.82 -16.14 14.14
CA LEU A 14 27.20 -14.85 13.55
C LEU A 14 28.00 -14.86 12.23
N VAL A 15 27.30 -14.99 11.10
CA VAL A 15 27.46 -14.03 10.00
C VAL A 15 26.08 -13.54 9.58
N VAL A 16 25.59 -12.60 10.37
CA VAL A 16 24.52 -11.68 10.03
C VAL A 16 25.04 -10.80 8.89
N SER A 17 24.86 -11.25 7.64
CA SER A 17 25.05 -10.39 6.47
C SER A 17 23.75 -9.66 6.17
N LEU A 18 23.38 -8.76 7.09
CA LEU A 18 22.51 -7.63 6.80
C LEU A 18 23.33 -6.60 6.01
N LEU A 19 23.36 -6.76 4.69
CA LEU A 19 23.63 -5.69 3.73
C LEU A 19 22.42 -5.72 2.80
N GLY A 20 21.36 -4.95 2.98
CA GLY A 20 21.31 -3.54 3.36
C GLY A 20 20.58 -2.81 2.23
N CYS A 21 19.29 -2.52 2.47
CA CYS A 21 18.50 -1.38 2.00
C CYS A 21 18.49 -1.05 0.48
N SER A 22 17.44 -1.42 -0.25
CA SER A 22 16.24 -0.59 -0.52
C SER A 22 16.48 0.58 -1.50
N ALA A 23 16.24 0.34 -2.79
CA ALA A 23 15.97 1.40 -3.76
C ALA A 23 14.44 1.60 -3.87
N SER A 24 13.85 2.31 -2.92
CA SER A 24 12.55 2.92 -3.13
C SER A 24 12.77 4.15 -4.03
N ASN A 25 12.41 4.04 -5.30
CA ASN A 25 12.20 5.22 -6.14
C ASN A 25 11.00 5.97 -5.56
N GLY A 26 11.27 6.91 -4.67
CA GLY A 26 10.25 7.79 -4.10
C GLY A 26 9.59 8.57 -5.22
N THR A 27 8.34 8.23 -5.50
CA THR A 27 7.44 9.16 -6.17
C THR A 27 7.29 10.36 -5.24
N ASN A 28 7.48 11.57 -5.78
CA ASN A 28 7.13 12.80 -5.09
C ASN A 28 5.59 12.86 -5.06
N TYR A 29 4.96 12.11 -4.16
CA TYR A 29 3.56 12.32 -3.84
C TYR A 29 3.52 13.52 -2.90
N LYS A 30 3.02 14.64 -3.41
CA LYS A 30 2.80 15.84 -2.63
C LYS A 30 1.54 15.64 -1.81
N SER A 31 1.65 14.90 -0.70
CA SER A 31 0.61 14.90 0.32
C SER A 31 0.58 16.29 0.96
N ASN A 32 -0.45 17.05 0.65
CA ASN A 32 -0.86 18.25 1.36
C ASN A 32 -1.35 17.89 2.77
N SER A 33 -0.44 17.41 3.62
CA SER A 33 -0.68 17.11 5.02
C SER A 33 -0.53 18.38 5.86
N GLU A 34 -1.55 19.24 5.88
CA GLU A 34 -1.70 20.29 6.91
C GLU A 34 -3.17 20.47 7.33
N ASN A 35 -3.81 19.39 7.80
CA ASN A 35 -4.80 19.34 8.90
C ASN A 35 -5.53 17.99 8.87
N TYR A 36 -4.96 16.97 9.52
CA TYR A 36 -5.69 15.72 9.79
C TYR A 36 -6.12 15.75 11.26
N VAL A 37 -7.37 16.15 11.50
CA VAL A 37 -8.03 15.97 12.80
C VAL A 37 -8.72 14.60 12.73
N PRO A 38 -8.36 13.62 13.59
CA PRO A 38 -8.97 12.30 13.54
C PRO A 38 -10.33 12.37 14.24
N GLU A 39 -11.40 12.68 13.51
CA GLU A 39 -12.76 12.55 14.02
C GLU A 39 -13.55 11.45 13.30
N ILE A 40 -13.46 10.27 13.92
CA ILE A 40 -14.42 9.16 14.06
C ILE A 40 -15.74 9.24 13.23
N SER A 41 -15.84 8.32 12.24
CA SER A 41 -17.01 7.58 11.71
C SER A 41 -18.33 8.35 11.44
N SER A 42 -18.81 8.45 10.18
CA SER A 42 -19.80 7.45 9.69
C SER A 42 -20.22 7.54 8.20
N THR A 43 -19.52 8.29 7.33
CA THR A 43 -19.63 8.21 5.85
C THR A 43 -18.46 8.99 5.25
N ALA A 44 -17.23 8.54 5.52
CA ALA A 44 -16.08 9.10 4.83
C ALA A 44 -16.21 8.66 3.36
N GLU A 45 -16.41 9.61 2.45
CA GLU A 45 -16.31 9.29 1.04
C GLU A 45 -14.91 8.77 0.76
N PRO A 46 -14.78 7.69 -0.03
CA PRO A 46 -13.48 7.08 -0.29
C PRO A 46 -12.60 8.05 -1.05
N ILE A 47 -11.39 8.30 -0.57
CA ILE A 47 -10.44 9.23 -1.20
C ILE A 47 -10.18 8.84 -2.65
N VAL A 48 -10.27 7.54 -2.97
CA VAL A 48 -10.11 7.02 -4.33
C VAL A 48 -11.25 6.10 -4.73
N LYS A 49 -11.76 6.30 -5.94
CA LYS A 49 -12.78 5.47 -6.60
C LYS A 49 -12.18 4.71 -7.76
N LYS A 50 -12.19 3.38 -7.74
CA LYS A 50 -11.86 2.56 -8.91
C LYS A 50 -13.10 2.29 -9.74
N SER A 51 -13.13 2.78 -10.98
CA SER A 51 -14.22 2.47 -11.92
C SER A 51 -14.23 0.98 -12.29
N THR A 52 -15.37 0.50 -12.79
CA THR A 52 -15.52 -0.87 -13.31
C THR A 52 -14.55 -1.20 -14.45
N SER A 53 -14.05 -0.19 -15.17
CA SER A 53 -13.04 -0.33 -16.22
C SER A 53 -11.60 -0.48 -15.69
N GLY A 54 -11.43 -0.45 -14.36
CA GLY A 54 -10.16 -0.56 -13.67
C GLY A 54 -9.37 0.75 -13.58
N ILE A 55 -10.00 1.92 -13.78
CA ILE A 55 -9.32 3.22 -13.63
C ILE A 55 -9.49 3.74 -12.21
N CYS A 56 -8.40 4.13 -11.57
CA CYS A 56 -8.39 4.81 -10.27
C CYS A 56 -8.61 6.31 -10.45
N HIS A 57 -9.61 6.85 -9.76
CA HIS A 57 -9.95 8.26 -9.73
C HIS A 57 -9.78 8.77 -8.30
N GLU A 58 -8.86 9.71 -8.09
CA GLU A 58 -8.71 10.41 -6.82
C GLU A 58 -9.77 11.51 -6.68
N ASP A 59 -10.10 11.83 -5.43
CA ASP A 59 -10.79 13.06 -5.01
C ASP A 59 -10.27 14.28 -5.81
N GLY A 60 -11.20 15.13 -6.26
CA GLY A 60 -10.89 16.30 -7.09
C GLY A 60 -10.62 16.02 -8.58
N SER A 61 -10.54 14.75 -9.02
CA SER A 61 -10.42 14.45 -10.46
C SER A 61 -11.76 14.61 -11.19
N THR A 62 -11.73 15.01 -12.47
CA THR A 62 -12.93 15.30 -13.30
C THR A 62 -13.93 14.14 -13.36
N TYR A 63 -13.47 12.91 -13.16
CA TYR A 63 -14.26 11.69 -13.29
C TYR A 63 -14.64 11.07 -11.94
N TYR A 64 -14.15 11.62 -10.81
CA TYR A 64 -14.47 11.12 -9.47
C TYR A 64 -15.98 11.14 -9.21
N ASP A 65 -16.64 12.28 -9.42
CA ASP A 65 -18.09 12.42 -9.20
C ASP A 65 -18.96 11.70 -10.23
N ARG A 66 -18.41 11.51 -11.44
CA ARG A 66 -19.08 10.85 -12.56
C ARG A 66 -19.12 9.33 -12.39
N THR A 67 -18.12 8.78 -11.71
CA THR A 67 -18.02 7.35 -11.48
C THR A 67 -18.98 6.96 -10.35
N LYS A 68 -20.20 6.53 -10.71
CA LYS A 68 -21.23 6.07 -9.75
C LYS A 68 -21.07 4.61 -9.33
N ASN A 69 -20.53 3.78 -10.22
CA ASN A 69 -20.20 2.38 -9.95
C ASN A 69 -18.69 2.28 -9.74
N PHE A 70 -18.28 2.14 -8.49
CA PHE A 70 -16.88 2.11 -8.12
C PHE A 70 -16.59 1.15 -6.97
N THR A 71 -15.33 0.74 -6.87
CA THR A 71 -14.77 0.16 -5.65
C THR A 71 -14.04 1.26 -4.87
N PRO A 72 -14.41 1.52 -3.60
CA PRO A 72 -13.74 2.51 -2.75
C PRO A 72 -12.34 2.03 -2.34
N TYR A 73 -11.39 2.96 -2.24
CA TYR A 73 -10.06 2.76 -1.68
C TYR A 73 -9.66 3.97 -0.81
N ASP A 74 -8.83 3.71 0.19
CA ASP A 74 -8.36 4.75 1.12
C ASP A 74 -7.19 5.55 0.52
N SER A 75 -6.51 4.99 -0.50
CA SER A 75 -5.42 5.66 -1.21
C SER A 75 -5.32 5.23 -2.67
N ILE A 76 -4.57 6.01 -3.46
CA ILE A 76 -4.31 5.69 -4.86
C ILE A 76 -3.45 4.43 -4.98
N ASP A 77 -2.51 4.24 -4.05
CA ASP A 77 -1.59 3.10 -4.05
C ASP A 77 -2.35 1.78 -3.84
N GLU A 78 -3.27 1.73 -2.87
CA GLU A 78 -4.15 0.56 -2.69
C GLU A 78 -5.00 0.26 -3.92
N CYS A 79 -5.48 1.32 -4.60
CA CYS A 79 -6.22 1.15 -5.84
C CYS A 79 -5.33 0.54 -6.95
N LEU A 80 -4.07 0.94 -7.04
CA LEU A 80 -3.11 0.38 -8.01
C LEU A 80 -2.72 -1.07 -7.66
N ASP A 81 -2.47 -1.36 -6.38
CA ASP A 81 -2.16 -2.71 -5.88
C ASP A 81 -3.32 -3.69 -6.12
N SER A 82 -4.55 -3.19 -6.12
CA SER A 82 -5.75 -3.95 -6.47
C SER A 82 -5.91 -4.24 -7.98
N GLY A 83 -4.90 -3.91 -8.79
CA GLY A 83 -4.90 -4.06 -10.25
C GLY A 83 -5.54 -2.90 -11.00
N GLY A 84 -5.74 -1.75 -10.34
CA GLY A 84 -6.19 -0.52 -10.98
C GLY A 84 -5.09 0.15 -11.80
N ARG A 85 -5.47 1.14 -12.62
CA ARG A 85 -4.52 1.97 -13.39
C ARG A 85 -4.91 3.43 -13.35
N LEU A 86 -3.94 4.31 -13.53
CA LEU A 86 -4.19 5.75 -13.67
C LEU A 86 -4.81 6.07 -15.05
N PRO A 87 -5.65 7.12 -15.14
CA PRO A 87 -6.17 7.59 -16.42
C PRO A 87 -5.03 8.07 -17.33
N LYS A 88 -5.11 7.73 -18.62
CA LYS A 88 -4.20 8.27 -19.64
C LYS A 88 -4.58 9.73 -19.90
N ARG A 89 -3.61 10.63 -19.89
CA ARG A 89 -3.80 12.02 -20.34
C ARG A 89 -4.01 12.07 -21.85
#